data_AF-A0A968T6M9-F1
#
_entry.id   AF-A0A968T6M9-F1
#
_cell.length_a   1.000
_cell.length_b   1.000
_cell.length_c   1.000
_cell.angle_alpha   90.00
_cell.angle_beta   90.00
_cell.angle_gamma   90.00
#
_symmetry.space_group_name_H-M   'P 1'
#
loop_
_entity.id
_entity.type
_entity.pdbx_description
1 polymer ?
#
loop_
_entity_poly.entity_id
_entity_poly.type
_entity_poly.pdbx_seq_one_letter_code
_entity_poly.pdbx_strand_id
1 'polypeptide(L)'
;MKGYTILSNWPAILQQPIPNSYIIYDYKISQLQAGINNYGNQVGPEITFANTLQALGFRIWLVKHAVGSTSVDAWLKNTENYNELINRYQRLMFLKGWTNTQFLHKGILYKQGESDANVMPMFEYKSKLLQLSQDLSKDTTNSAFIISKTRETYYGVNNTSAVAQKELSFENKNIYLIDKETYEVNSAEDPHLNHNGQQELGIDFANIVINNML
;
A
#
# COMPACT_ATOMS: atom_id res chain seq x y z
N MET A 1 -2.64 -7.33 -5.22
CA MET A 1 -2.34 -6.64 -6.49
C MET A 1 -1.85 -7.63 -7.55
N LYS A 2 -2.49 -7.65 -8.73
CA LYS A 2 -1.83 -7.94 -10.04
C LYS A 2 -1.44 -6.62 -10.74
N GLY A 3 -1.22 -5.55 -9.96
CA GLY A 3 -0.79 -4.24 -10.45
C GLY A 3 0.72 -4.13 -10.36
N TYR A 4 1.42 -4.95 -11.14
CA TYR A 4 2.86 -4.93 -11.18
C TYR A 4 3.35 -4.65 -12.59
N THR A 5 4.52 -4.03 -12.67
CA THR A 5 5.07 -3.54 -13.94
C THR A 5 6.41 -4.19 -14.22
N ILE A 6 6.73 -4.34 -15.50
CA ILE A 6 7.96 -5.03 -15.92
C ILE A 6 9.19 -4.23 -15.51
N LEU A 7 10.09 -4.86 -14.75
CA LEU A 7 11.32 -4.26 -14.20
C LEU A 7 12.18 -3.56 -15.26
N SER A 8 12.29 -4.12 -16.47
CA SER A 8 13.09 -3.55 -17.56
C SER A 8 12.65 -2.14 -17.98
N ASN A 9 11.43 -1.74 -17.65
CA ASN A 9 10.88 -0.43 -17.99
C ASN A 9 11.16 0.62 -16.90
N TRP A 10 11.79 0.24 -15.79
CA TRP A 10 12.13 1.16 -14.71
C TRP A 10 13.51 1.82 -14.94
N PRO A 11 13.73 3.07 -14.50
CA PRO A 11 15.05 3.69 -14.50
C PRO A 11 16.10 2.82 -13.80
N ALA A 12 17.31 2.69 -14.36
CA ALA A 12 18.35 1.79 -13.86
C ALA A 12 18.70 2.02 -12.38
N ILE A 13 18.62 3.27 -11.90
CA ILE A 13 18.86 3.62 -10.49
C ILE A 13 17.81 3.01 -9.55
N LEU A 14 16.58 2.80 -10.02
CA LEU A 14 15.49 2.19 -9.25
C LEU A 14 15.49 0.66 -9.30
N GLN A 15 16.37 0.07 -10.11
CA GLN A 15 16.54 -1.38 -10.18
C GLN A 15 17.55 -1.90 -9.15
N GLN A 16 18.36 -1.02 -8.56
CA GLN A 16 19.37 -1.37 -7.57
C GLN A 16 18.75 -1.54 -6.17
N PRO A 17 19.41 -2.29 -5.27
CA PRO A 17 19.02 -2.31 -3.87
C PRO A 17 19.04 -0.91 -3.24
N ILE A 18 17.95 -0.54 -2.57
CA ILE A 18 17.83 0.74 -1.89
C ILE A 18 18.62 0.66 -0.58
N PRO A 19 19.62 1.53 -0.35
CA PRO A 19 20.41 1.51 0.88
C PRO A 19 19.54 1.69 2.12
N ASN A 20 19.86 0.97 3.20
CA ASN A 20 19.19 1.09 4.49
C ASN A 20 17.65 0.93 4.42
N SER A 21 17.14 0.26 3.39
CA SER A 21 15.72 -0.01 3.21
C SER A 21 15.49 -1.51 3.12
N TYR A 22 14.52 -2.01 3.86
CA TYR A 22 14.28 -3.43 4.04
C TYR A 22 12.80 -3.75 3.85
N ILE A 23 12.51 -4.97 3.44
CA ILE A 23 11.15 -5.44 3.21
C ILE A 23 10.97 -6.85 3.76
N ILE A 24 9.81 -7.06 4.38
CA ILE A 24 9.31 -8.38 4.76
C ILE A 24 8.26 -8.83 3.75
N TYR A 25 8.49 -9.99 3.14
CA TYR A 25 7.56 -10.69 2.26
C TYR A 25 7.73 -12.20 2.47
N ASP A 26 6.64 -12.96 2.43
CA ASP A 26 6.64 -14.43 2.52
C ASP A 26 7.66 -14.98 3.52
N TYR A 27 7.64 -14.44 4.75
CA TYR A 27 8.49 -14.85 5.89
C TYR A 27 9.98 -14.46 5.79
N LYS A 28 10.41 -13.83 4.71
CA LYS A 28 11.80 -13.40 4.48
C LYS A 28 11.96 -11.90 4.71
N ILE A 29 13.14 -11.53 5.21
CA ILE A 29 13.60 -10.15 5.23
C ILE A 29 14.73 -10.03 4.24
N SER A 30 14.62 -9.04 3.36
CA SER A 30 15.70 -8.69 2.45
C SER A 30 15.89 -7.18 2.43
N GLN A 31 17.04 -6.75 1.95
CA GLN A 31 17.18 -5.39 1.46
C GLN A 31 16.13 -5.17 0.36
N LEU A 32 15.49 -4.01 0.37
CA LEU A 32 14.50 -3.64 -0.62
C LEU A 32 15.21 -3.36 -1.95
N GLN A 33 14.75 -4.04 -3.00
CA GLN A 33 15.19 -3.91 -4.37
C GLN A 33 14.00 -4.24 -5.27
N ALA A 34 14.05 -3.81 -6.52
CA ALA A 34 12.99 -4.12 -7.47
C ALA A 34 12.97 -5.62 -7.81
N GLY A 35 11.78 -6.18 -8.09
CA GLY A 35 11.62 -7.61 -8.43
C GLY A 35 11.77 -8.59 -7.26
N ILE A 36 11.65 -8.13 -6.01
CA ILE A 36 11.62 -9.02 -4.84
C ILE A 36 10.32 -9.82 -4.80
N ASN A 37 10.44 -11.16 -4.65
CA ASN A 37 9.42 -12.23 -4.51
C ASN A 37 9.25 -13.12 -5.77
N ASN A 38 8.23 -14.00 -5.79
CA ASN A 38 7.91 -14.90 -6.91
C ASN A 38 7.56 -14.19 -8.22
N TYR A 39 7.49 -12.86 -8.21
CA TYR A 39 7.24 -12.03 -9.38
C TYR A 39 8.53 -11.30 -9.78
N GLY A 40 9.63 -12.02 -10.04
CA GLY A 40 10.98 -11.45 -10.27
C GLY A 40 11.10 -10.29 -11.28
N ASN A 41 10.08 -10.07 -12.11
CA ASN A 41 10.02 -8.98 -13.09
C ASN A 41 9.01 -7.88 -12.72
N GLN A 42 8.43 -7.89 -11.53
CA GLN A 42 7.25 -7.10 -11.16
C GLN A 42 7.58 -6.16 -10.00
N VAL A 43 7.28 -4.88 -10.21
CA VAL A 43 7.59 -3.79 -9.27
C VAL A 43 6.34 -2.98 -8.97
N GLY A 44 6.15 -2.64 -7.69
CA GLY A 44 5.07 -1.77 -7.21
C GLY A 44 5.58 -0.43 -6.65
N PRO A 45 4.72 0.32 -5.94
CA PRO A 45 5.05 1.67 -5.48
C PRO A 45 6.06 1.66 -4.32
N GLU A 46 6.38 0.50 -3.75
CA GLU A 46 7.32 0.36 -2.63
C GLU A 46 8.72 0.91 -2.94
N ILE A 47 9.16 0.86 -4.19
CA ILE A 47 10.52 1.26 -4.60
C ILE A 47 10.68 2.77 -4.54
N THR A 48 9.81 3.52 -5.23
CA THR A 48 9.88 4.99 -5.19
C THR A 48 9.47 5.54 -3.84
N PHE A 49 8.54 4.89 -3.14
CA PHE A 49 8.21 5.24 -1.75
C PHE A 49 9.45 5.22 -0.85
N ALA A 50 10.16 4.09 -0.82
CA ALA A 50 11.33 3.94 0.03
C ALA A 50 12.49 4.82 -0.44
N ASN A 51 12.73 4.96 -1.74
CA ASN A 51 13.78 5.82 -2.28
C ASN A 51 13.55 7.29 -1.89
N THR A 52 12.31 7.78 -2.01
CA THR A 52 11.96 9.16 -1.64
C THR A 52 12.27 9.46 -0.18
N LEU A 53 11.92 8.54 0.73
CA LEU A 53 12.23 8.71 2.16
C LEU A 53 13.72 8.49 2.47
N GLN A 54 14.37 7.55 1.78
CA GLN A 54 15.80 7.27 1.94
C GLN A 54 16.66 8.47 1.52
N ALA A 55 16.26 9.20 0.49
CA ALA A 55 16.92 10.43 0.05
C ALA A 55 16.90 11.53 1.13
N LEU A 56 15.95 11.47 2.07
CA LEU A 56 15.88 12.34 3.25
C LEU A 56 16.64 11.78 4.46
N GLY A 57 17.33 10.65 4.31
CA GLY A 57 18.15 10.02 5.35
C GLY A 57 17.40 9.00 6.23
N PHE A 58 16.14 8.67 5.91
CA PHE A 58 15.38 7.70 6.72
C PHE A 58 15.76 6.25 6.40
N ARG A 59 15.81 5.42 7.45
CA ARG A 59 15.89 3.96 7.34
C ARG A 59 14.49 3.38 7.23
N ILE A 60 14.19 2.66 6.16
CA ILE A 60 12.83 2.20 5.85
C ILE A 60 12.68 0.71 6.06
N TRP A 61 11.56 0.31 6.67
CA TRP A 61 11.17 -1.08 6.82
C TRP A 61 9.73 -1.23 6.35
N LEU A 62 9.52 -2.07 5.34
CA LEU A 62 8.22 -2.34 4.75
C LEU A 62 7.72 -3.72 5.16
N VAL A 63 6.45 -3.81 5.51
CA VAL A 63 5.73 -5.08 5.61
C VAL A 63 4.81 -5.17 4.40
N LYS A 64 5.15 -6.02 3.43
CA LYS A 64 4.38 -6.16 2.20
C LYS A 64 3.45 -7.36 2.29
N HIS A 65 2.16 -7.09 2.20
CA HIS A 65 1.14 -8.12 1.98
C HIS A 65 0.03 -7.54 1.09
N ALA A 66 -0.07 -8.06 -0.13
CA ALA A 66 -1.06 -7.60 -1.10
C ALA A 66 -1.47 -8.76 -2.01
N VAL A 67 -2.76 -9.09 -2.05
CA VAL A 67 -3.30 -10.19 -2.85
C VAL A 67 -4.17 -9.64 -3.98
N GLY A 68 -3.98 -10.12 -5.20
CA GLY A 68 -4.74 -9.65 -6.38
C GLY A 68 -6.20 -10.11 -6.32
N SER A 69 -7.11 -9.34 -6.91
CA SER A 69 -8.52 -9.74 -7.07
C SER A 69 -9.22 -10.10 -5.75
N THR A 70 -8.96 -9.33 -4.69
CA THR A 70 -9.61 -9.50 -3.38
C THR A 70 -10.56 -8.34 -3.10
N SER A 71 -11.72 -8.64 -2.53
CA SER A 71 -12.64 -7.67 -1.94
C SER A 71 -12.18 -7.24 -0.55
N VAL A 72 -12.71 -6.14 -0.02
CA VAL A 72 -12.45 -5.70 1.37
C VAL A 72 -12.80 -6.77 2.41
N ASP A 73 -13.78 -7.63 2.14
CA ASP A 73 -14.16 -8.75 3.02
C ASP A 73 -13.00 -9.71 3.29
N ALA A 74 -12.14 -9.94 2.30
CA ALA A 74 -10.97 -10.81 2.43
C ALA A 74 -9.87 -10.22 3.32
N TRP A 75 -10.04 -8.98 3.80
CA TRP A 75 -9.09 -8.26 4.63
C TRP A 75 -9.61 -7.97 6.03
N LEU A 76 -10.85 -8.33 6.37
CA LEU A 76 -11.39 -8.09 7.70
C LEU A 76 -10.68 -8.94 8.77
N LYS A 77 -10.76 -8.52 10.03
CA LYS A 77 -10.10 -9.23 11.14
C LYS A 77 -10.48 -10.71 11.19
N ASN A 78 -9.49 -11.56 11.49
CA ASN A 78 -9.56 -13.03 11.51
C ASN A 78 -9.62 -13.71 10.13
N THR A 79 -9.59 -12.97 9.02
CA THR A 79 -9.39 -13.55 7.68
C THR A 79 -7.92 -13.90 7.44
N GLU A 80 -7.66 -14.75 6.44
CA GLU A 80 -6.31 -15.19 6.10
C GLU A 80 -5.37 -14.02 5.78
N ASN A 81 -5.78 -13.08 4.91
CA ASN A 81 -4.91 -11.97 4.52
C ASN A 81 -4.64 -11.01 5.68
N TYR A 82 -5.65 -10.75 6.52
CA TYR A 82 -5.46 -9.94 7.72
C TYR A 82 -4.45 -10.59 8.67
N ASN A 83 -4.64 -11.86 8.99
CA ASN A 83 -3.78 -12.58 9.92
C ASN A 83 -2.35 -12.69 9.38
N GLU A 84 -2.16 -12.95 8.09
CA GLU A 84 -0.85 -12.99 7.45
C GLU A 84 -0.15 -11.62 7.50
N LEU A 85 -0.87 -10.52 7.25
CA LEU A 85 -0.33 -9.16 7.39
C LEU A 85 0.14 -8.89 8.83
N ILE A 86 -0.72 -9.17 9.83
CA ILE A 86 -0.39 -8.96 11.25
C ILE A 86 0.79 -9.84 11.69
N ASN A 87 0.83 -11.10 11.26
CA ASN A 87 1.94 -12.01 11.56
C ASN A 87 3.27 -11.49 10.99
N ARG A 88 3.28 -10.97 9.76
CA ARG A 88 4.48 -10.34 9.17
C ARG A 88 4.90 -9.10 9.94
N TYR A 89 3.95 -8.25 10.35
CA TYR A 89 4.22 -7.08 11.17
C TYR A 89 4.82 -7.45 12.53
N GLN A 90 4.22 -8.40 13.24
CA GLN A 90 4.70 -8.84 14.55
C GLN A 90 6.11 -9.43 14.49
N ARG A 91 6.46 -10.14 13.41
CA ARG A 91 7.83 -10.62 13.19
C ARG A 91 8.84 -9.50 13.02
N LEU A 92 8.49 -8.46 12.25
CA LEU A 92 9.34 -7.26 12.16
C LEU A 92 9.55 -6.66 13.55
N MET A 93 8.47 -6.52 14.32
CA MET A 93 8.51 -5.95 15.66
C MET A 93 9.27 -6.84 16.66
N PHE A 94 9.29 -8.16 16.49
CA PHE A 94 10.12 -9.05 17.32
C PHE A 94 11.62 -8.83 17.08
N LEU A 95 12.03 -8.55 15.84
CA LEU A 95 13.43 -8.22 15.53
C LEU A 95 13.90 -6.90 16.13
N LYS A 96 12.96 -6.01 16.50
CA LYS A 96 13.24 -4.81 17.31
C LYS A 96 13.97 -5.18 18.60
N GLY A 97 13.58 -6.30 19.22
CA GLY A 97 14.17 -6.80 20.45
C GLY A 97 15.60 -7.33 20.29
N TRP A 98 16.01 -7.66 19.06
CA TRP A 98 17.32 -8.24 18.76
C TRP A 98 18.35 -7.23 18.25
N THR A 99 17.91 -6.10 17.69
CA THR A 99 18.78 -5.22 16.89
C THR A 99 19.11 -3.87 17.53
N ASN A 100 18.74 -3.63 18.80
CA ASN A 100 18.79 -2.31 19.47
C ASN A 100 18.22 -1.16 18.61
N THR A 101 17.44 -1.49 17.57
CA THR A 101 16.92 -0.56 16.59
C THR A 101 15.51 -0.21 17.01
N GLN A 102 15.24 1.08 17.24
CA GLN A 102 13.88 1.52 17.54
C GLN A 102 13.08 1.62 16.24
N PHE A 103 12.20 0.65 15.99
CA PHE A 103 11.18 0.80 14.96
C PHE A 103 10.05 1.70 15.45
N LEU A 104 9.71 2.69 14.62
CA LEU A 104 8.55 3.54 14.73
C LEU A 104 7.61 3.23 13.57
N HIS A 105 6.46 2.63 13.86
CA HIS A 105 5.42 2.40 12.86
C HIS A 105 4.85 3.76 12.44
N LYS A 106 4.86 4.06 11.13
CA LYS A 106 4.31 5.32 10.59
C LYS A 106 2.90 5.20 10.06
N GLY A 107 2.58 4.09 9.39
CA GLY A 107 1.22 3.84 8.94
C GLY A 107 1.11 2.64 8.01
N ILE A 108 -0.09 2.49 7.47
CA ILE A 108 -0.46 1.45 6.51
C ILE A 108 -0.73 2.12 5.17
N LEU A 109 -0.08 1.62 4.12
CA LEU A 109 -0.33 2.03 2.74
C LEU A 109 -1.38 1.09 2.15
N TYR A 110 -2.53 1.63 1.77
CA TYR A 110 -3.68 0.87 1.29
C TYR A 110 -4.02 1.24 -0.16
N LYS A 111 -4.06 0.23 -1.02
CA LYS A 111 -4.57 0.33 -2.40
C LYS A 111 -5.38 -0.92 -2.72
N GLN A 112 -6.70 -0.78 -2.63
CA GLN A 112 -7.71 -1.76 -2.99
C GLN A 112 -9.04 -1.01 -3.16
N GLY A 113 -9.98 -1.63 -3.85
CA GLY A 113 -11.37 -1.21 -3.98
C GLY A 113 -11.92 -1.58 -5.36
N GLU A 114 -11.02 -1.90 -6.30
CA GLU A 114 -11.36 -2.26 -7.67
C GLU A 114 -12.29 -3.47 -7.75
N SER A 115 -12.17 -4.43 -6.81
CA SER A 115 -13.04 -5.62 -6.75
C SER A 115 -14.42 -5.37 -6.10
N ASP A 116 -14.59 -4.26 -5.38
CA ASP A 116 -15.84 -3.94 -4.67
C ASP A 116 -16.68 -2.87 -5.39
N ALA A 117 -16.03 -2.09 -6.27
CA ALA A 117 -16.52 -0.87 -6.89
C ALA A 117 -17.94 -0.88 -7.46
N ASN A 118 -18.37 -2.02 -8.04
CA ASN A 118 -19.66 -2.16 -8.72
C ASN A 118 -20.53 -3.28 -8.14
N VAL A 119 -20.08 -3.93 -7.06
CA VAL A 119 -20.74 -5.11 -6.47
C VAL A 119 -21.13 -4.90 -5.01
N MET A 120 -20.53 -3.92 -4.33
CA MET A 120 -20.81 -3.59 -2.94
C MET A 120 -21.44 -2.18 -2.84
N PRO A 121 -22.54 -2.01 -2.08
CA PRO A 121 -23.07 -0.70 -1.78
C PRO A 121 -22.04 0.19 -1.08
N MET A 122 -22.04 1.49 -1.41
CA MET A 122 -21.08 2.47 -0.88
C MET A 122 -21.00 2.44 0.66
N PHE A 123 -22.16 2.44 1.33
CA PHE A 123 -22.22 2.45 2.81
C PHE A 123 -21.61 1.19 3.42
N GLU A 124 -21.77 0.04 2.76
CA GLU A 124 -21.23 -1.24 3.22
C GLU A 124 -19.71 -1.27 3.07
N TYR A 125 -19.19 -0.87 1.91
CA TYR A 125 -17.75 -0.77 1.69
C TYR A 125 -17.10 0.22 2.67
N LYS A 126 -17.71 1.39 2.87
CA LYS A 126 -17.25 2.41 3.82
C LYS A 126 -17.18 1.86 5.25
N SER A 127 -18.23 1.18 5.71
CA SER A 127 -18.27 0.56 7.04
C SER A 127 -17.17 -0.48 7.23
N LYS A 128 -16.99 -1.37 6.25
CA LYS A 128 -15.94 -2.41 6.28
C LYS A 128 -14.53 -1.82 6.23
N LEU A 129 -14.31 -0.79 5.41
CA LEU A 129 -13.01 -0.13 5.32
C LEU A 129 -12.68 0.61 6.63
N LEU A 130 -13.67 1.27 7.26
CA LEU A 130 -13.50 1.86 8.59
C LEU A 130 -13.13 0.80 9.63
N GLN A 131 -13.86 -0.32 9.67
CA GLN A 131 -13.57 -1.44 10.56
C GLN A 131 -12.13 -1.95 10.35
N LEU A 132 -11.75 -2.19 9.10
CA LEU A 132 -10.39 -2.62 8.73
C LEU A 132 -9.34 -1.64 9.27
N SER A 133 -9.53 -0.34 9.04
CA SER A 133 -8.58 0.68 9.50
C SER A 133 -8.44 0.70 11.03
N GLN A 134 -9.54 0.53 11.76
CA GLN A 134 -9.57 0.54 13.22
C GLN A 134 -8.94 -0.72 13.81
N ASP A 135 -9.23 -1.88 13.23
CA ASP A 135 -8.67 -3.16 13.65
C ASP A 135 -7.15 -3.20 13.42
N LEU A 136 -6.69 -2.78 12.24
CA LEU A 136 -5.26 -2.66 11.97
C LEU A 136 -4.60 -1.65 12.90
N SER A 137 -5.18 -0.47 13.10
CA SER A 137 -4.64 0.55 14.02
C SER A 137 -4.46 -0.01 15.45
N LYS A 138 -5.41 -0.80 15.94
CA LYS A 138 -5.30 -1.48 17.25
C LYS A 138 -4.17 -2.52 17.25
N ASP A 139 -4.08 -3.34 16.22
CA ASP A 139 -3.14 -4.46 16.16
C ASP A 139 -1.71 -4.03 15.73
N THR A 140 -1.54 -2.81 15.18
CA THR A 140 -0.26 -2.28 14.68
C THR A 140 0.23 -0.99 15.36
N THR A 141 -0.23 -0.68 16.57
CA THR A 141 0.19 0.47 17.42
C THR A 141 -0.20 1.87 16.91
N ASN A 142 -1.51 2.13 16.81
CA ASN A 142 -2.12 3.42 16.48
C ASN A 142 -1.63 4.03 15.16
N SER A 143 -1.73 3.22 14.11
CA SER A 143 -1.25 3.54 12.76
C SER A 143 -2.16 4.51 12.02
N ALA A 144 -1.57 5.45 11.29
CA ALA A 144 -2.28 6.16 10.23
C ALA A 144 -2.63 5.21 9.08
N PHE A 145 -3.73 5.49 8.39
CA PHE A 145 -4.21 4.68 7.26
C PHE A 145 -4.22 5.54 5.99
N ILE A 146 -3.30 5.27 5.07
CA ILE A 146 -3.11 6.09 3.85
C ILE A 146 -3.69 5.34 2.66
N ILE A 147 -4.74 5.89 2.07
CA ILE A 147 -5.49 5.30 0.96
C ILE A 147 -5.05 5.94 -0.36
N SER A 148 -4.67 5.11 -1.32
CA SER A 148 -4.70 5.48 -2.74
C SER A 148 -6.12 5.33 -3.25
N LYS A 149 -6.77 6.46 -3.61
CA LYS A 149 -8.14 6.42 -4.11
C LYS A 149 -8.21 5.54 -5.36
N THR A 150 -9.26 4.73 -5.44
CA THR A 150 -9.63 4.05 -6.68
C THR A 150 -10.29 5.03 -7.64
N ARG A 151 -10.30 4.71 -8.94
CA ARG A 151 -10.87 5.58 -9.98
C ARG A 151 -12.34 5.88 -9.71
N GLU A 152 -12.82 7.07 -10.04
CA GLU A 152 -14.22 7.44 -9.82
C GLU A 152 -15.20 6.60 -10.64
N THR A 153 -14.76 6.06 -11.78
CA THR A 153 -15.58 5.21 -12.64
C THR A 153 -14.84 3.98 -13.13
N TYR A 154 -15.53 2.84 -13.18
CA TYR A 154 -15.09 1.64 -13.87
C TYR A 154 -16.15 1.20 -14.89
N TYR A 155 -15.74 1.01 -16.14
CA TYR A 155 -16.62 0.60 -17.25
C TYR A 155 -17.88 1.50 -17.41
N GLY A 156 -17.72 2.81 -17.18
CA GLY A 156 -18.81 3.78 -17.28
C GLY A 156 -19.79 3.79 -16.10
N VAL A 157 -19.50 3.04 -15.03
CA VAL A 157 -20.30 3.00 -13.79
C VAL A 157 -19.53 3.69 -12.66
N ASN A 158 -20.26 4.44 -11.83
CA ASN A 158 -19.70 5.07 -10.64
C ASN A 158 -19.14 4.01 -9.68
N ASN A 159 -17.89 4.19 -9.28
CA ASN A 159 -17.22 3.33 -8.33
C ASN A 159 -17.62 3.73 -6.90
N THR A 160 -18.40 2.86 -6.24
CA THR A 160 -18.86 3.07 -4.87
C THR A 160 -17.69 3.12 -3.87
N SER A 161 -16.62 2.37 -4.12
CA SER A 161 -15.42 2.36 -3.29
C SER A 161 -14.68 3.71 -3.32
N ALA A 162 -14.60 4.38 -4.48
CA ALA A 162 -13.95 5.69 -4.59
C ALA A 162 -14.69 6.76 -3.76
N VAL A 163 -16.02 6.76 -3.81
CA VAL A 163 -16.87 7.66 -3.01
C VAL A 163 -16.69 7.37 -1.53
N ALA A 164 -16.76 6.11 -1.12
CA ALA A 164 -16.56 5.69 0.26
C ALA A 164 -15.17 6.08 0.80
N GLN A 165 -14.10 5.88 0.02
CA GLN A 165 -12.73 6.27 0.40
C GLN A 165 -12.63 7.78 0.64
N LYS A 166 -13.29 8.58 -0.20
CA LYS A 166 -13.33 10.03 -0.07
C LYS A 166 -14.05 10.48 1.20
N GLU A 167 -15.28 10.03 1.39
CA GLU A 167 -16.05 10.36 2.59
C GLU A 167 -15.35 9.92 3.87
N LEU A 168 -14.79 8.71 3.87
CA LEU A 168 -14.11 8.16 5.05
C LEU A 168 -12.90 9.02 5.45
N SER A 169 -12.12 9.48 4.49
CA SER A 169 -10.96 10.35 4.76
C SER A 169 -11.36 11.74 5.28
N PHE A 170 -12.48 12.29 4.80
CA PHE A 170 -13.01 13.56 5.31
C PHE A 170 -13.52 13.44 6.76
N GLU A 171 -14.11 12.30 7.10
CA GLU A 171 -14.72 12.06 8.42
C GLU A 171 -13.70 11.65 9.50
N ASN A 172 -12.52 11.16 9.12
CA ASN A 172 -11.57 10.54 10.04
C ASN A 172 -10.16 11.12 9.92
N LYS A 173 -9.69 11.81 10.97
CA LYS A 173 -8.39 12.51 11.00
C LYS A 173 -7.16 11.62 10.83
N ASN A 174 -7.27 10.32 11.08
CA ASN A 174 -6.16 9.37 10.94
C ASN A 174 -6.18 8.61 9.60
N ILE A 175 -7.12 8.96 8.71
CA ILE A 175 -7.27 8.37 7.39
C ILE A 175 -6.91 9.44 6.35
N TYR A 176 -5.80 9.23 5.66
CA TYR A 176 -5.29 10.13 4.63
C TYR A 176 -5.64 9.60 3.26
N LEU A 177 -5.99 10.48 2.33
CA LEU A 177 -6.35 10.12 0.96
C LEU A 177 -5.40 10.77 -0.04
N ILE A 178 -4.89 9.96 -0.95
CA ILE A 178 -4.29 10.41 -2.20
C ILE A 178 -5.42 10.45 -3.24
N ASP A 179 -6.04 11.62 -3.38
CA ASP A 179 -7.14 11.88 -4.32
C ASP A 179 -6.57 12.24 -5.71
N LYS A 180 -6.13 11.22 -6.46
CA LYS A 180 -5.51 11.39 -7.78
C LYS A 180 -6.05 10.35 -8.78
N GLU A 181 -6.66 10.83 -9.85
CA GLU A 181 -7.24 10.00 -10.92
C GLU A 181 -6.28 9.69 -12.06
N THR A 182 -5.24 10.51 -12.24
CA THR A 182 -4.48 10.62 -13.49
C THR A 182 -3.22 9.76 -13.51
N TYR A 183 -3.13 8.72 -12.69
CA TYR A 183 -1.99 7.81 -12.79
C TYR A 183 -2.00 7.09 -14.14
N GLU A 184 -0.81 6.99 -14.73
CA GLU A 184 -0.62 6.29 -15.99
C GLU A 184 -0.88 4.78 -15.81
N VAL A 185 -1.63 4.20 -16.75
CA VAL A 185 -2.01 2.78 -16.76
C VAL A 185 -1.48 2.07 -17.99
N ASN A 186 -1.53 0.74 -17.99
CA ASN A 186 -1.06 -0.05 -19.13
C ASN A 186 -1.86 0.26 -20.40
N SER A 187 -3.19 0.36 -20.30
CA SER A 187 -4.08 0.73 -21.39
C SER A 187 -5.49 1.06 -20.86
N ALA A 188 -6.44 1.37 -21.76
CA ALA A 188 -7.84 1.52 -21.38
C ALA A 188 -8.49 0.18 -20.99
N GLU A 189 -8.07 -0.91 -21.64
CA GLU A 189 -8.55 -2.28 -21.42
C GLU A 189 -7.88 -2.96 -20.22
N ASP A 190 -6.67 -2.52 -19.88
CA ASP A 190 -5.91 -2.94 -18.70
C ASP A 190 -5.63 -1.74 -17.79
N PRO A 191 -6.56 -1.39 -16.88
CA PRO A 191 -6.45 -0.20 -16.03
C PRO A 191 -5.48 -0.37 -14.85
N HIS A 192 -4.63 -1.40 -14.85
CA HIS A 192 -3.55 -1.49 -13.87
C HIS A 192 -2.50 -0.38 -14.12
N LEU A 193 -1.99 0.21 -13.04
CA LEU A 193 -0.96 1.23 -13.13
C LEU A 193 0.28 0.68 -13.84
N ASN A 194 0.79 1.44 -14.80
CA ASN A 194 2.05 1.11 -15.46
C ASN A 194 3.24 1.60 -14.63
N HIS A 195 4.46 1.42 -15.12
CA HIS A 195 5.68 1.73 -14.38
C HIS A 195 5.76 3.19 -13.94
N ASN A 196 5.28 4.15 -14.74
CA ASN A 196 5.23 5.56 -14.37
C ASN A 196 4.17 5.80 -13.29
N GLY A 197 2.96 5.24 -13.46
CA GLY A 197 1.89 5.34 -12.47
C GLY A 197 2.30 4.77 -11.09
N GLN A 198 3.02 3.64 -11.07
CA GLN A 198 3.56 3.06 -9.83
C GLN A 198 4.65 3.93 -9.20
N GLN A 199 5.54 4.51 -10.01
CA GLN A 199 6.57 5.42 -9.53
C GLN A 199 5.95 6.65 -8.86
N GLU A 200 5.01 7.30 -9.53
CA GLU A 200 4.29 8.45 -9.00
C GLU A 200 3.51 8.11 -7.73
N LEU A 201 2.81 6.98 -7.72
CA LEU A 201 2.05 6.55 -6.54
C LEU A 201 2.96 6.36 -5.32
N GLY A 202 4.15 5.78 -5.49
CA GLY A 202 5.11 5.65 -4.39
C GLY A 202 5.60 6.99 -3.85
N ILE A 203 5.82 7.98 -4.73
CA ILE A 203 6.16 9.36 -4.34
C ILE A 203 5.00 9.99 -3.56
N ASP A 204 3.76 9.84 -4.02
CA ASP A 204 2.58 10.41 -3.37
C ASP A 204 2.34 9.78 -1.98
N PHE A 205 2.56 8.47 -1.82
CA PHE A 205 2.58 7.84 -0.49
C PHE A 205 3.67 8.42 0.41
N ALA A 206 4.89 8.63 -0.10
CA ALA A 206 5.98 9.19 0.67
C ALA A 206 5.68 10.62 1.12
N ASN A 207 5.10 11.44 0.25
CA ASN A 207 4.69 12.81 0.55
C ASN A 207 3.66 12.89 1.68
N ILE A 208 2.70 11.96 1.74
CA ILE A 208 1.76 11.89 2.87
C ILE A 208 2.51 11.62 4.18
N VAL A 209 3.47 10.69 4.19
CA VAL A 209 4.29 10.39 5.37
C VAL A 209 5.13 11.60 5.78
N ILE A 210 5.81 12.24 4.82
CA ILE A 210 6.67 13.41 5.06
C ILE A 210 5.87 14.57 5.65
N ASN A 211 4.71 14.90 5.07
CA ASN A 211 3.97 16.11 5.43
C ASN A 211 3.14 15.97 6.71
N ASN A 212 2.88 14.74 7.18
CA ASN A 212 1.94 14.51 8.28
C ASN A 212 2.49 13.66 9.43
N MET A 213 3.63 12.97 9.24
CA MET A 213 4.07 11.92 10.18
C MET A 213 5.56 11.99 10.52
N LEU A 214 6.34 12.86 9.89
CA LEU A 214 7.77 13.08 10.14
C LEU A 214 7.98 14.49 10.67
#